data_AF-A0A0Q3S586-F1
#
_entry.id   AF-A0A0Q3S586-F1
#
_cell.length_a   1.000
_cell.length_b   1.000
_cell.length_c   1.000
_cell.angle_alpha   90.00
_cell.angle_beta   90.00
_cell.angle_gamma   90.00
#
_symmetry.space_group_name_H-M   'P 1'
#
loop_
_entity.id
_entity.type
_entity.pdbx_description
1 polymer ?
#
loop_
_entity_poly.entity_id
_entity_poly.type
_entity_poly.pdbx_seq_one_letter_code
_entity_poly.pdbx_strand_id
1 'polypeptide(L)'
;MSVASAASQVNLDFLINDLGFRQVSNTSIFQKEHFFIISPSVQNKSNSFELGDSLIKKYNPDKVEGYLLIRIKDKFLMAKLHSFQRKMMTMETEKSTKSKPSFWKFNVIESIVPKIVNSEDRSLMYKIQAPSNKQLISFFNK
;
A
#
# COMPACT_ATOMS: atom_id res chain seq x y z
N MET A 1 -24.04 -10.04 0.03
CA MET A 1 -22.95 -9.36 -0.71
C MET A 1 -22.40 -8.26 0.18
N SER A 2 -21.14 -8.35 0.60
CA SER A 2 -20.51 -7.34 1.44
C SER A 2 -20.14 -6.13 0.57
N VAL A 3 -20.93 -5.07 0.65
CA VAL A 3 -20.60 -3.79 0.02
C VAL A 3 -19.30 -3.27 0.64
N ALA A 4 -18.26 -3.14 -0.19
CA ALA A 4 -17.03 -2.48 0.19
C ALA A 4 -17.37 -1.05 0.69
N SER A 5 -16.83 -0.66 1.85
CA SER A 5 -17.15 0.66 2.44
C SER A 5 -16.77 1.80 1.48
N ALA A 6 -17.50 2.92 1.50
CA ALA A 6 -17.20 4.09 0.66
C ALA A 6 -15.74 4.57 0.79
N ALA A 7 -15.13 4.40 1.96
CA ALA A 7 -13.71 4.70 2.21
C ALA A 7 -12.73 3.85 1.37
N SER A 8 -13.10 2.62 1.01
CA SER A 8 -12.27 1.75 0.15
C SER A 8 -12.38 2.06 -1.34
N GLN A 9 -13.37 2.85 -1.75
CA GLN A 9 -13.62 3.25 -3.13
C GLN A 9 -12.86 4.52 -3.54
N VAL A 10 -12.38 5.30 -2.57
CA VAL A 10 -11.63 6.54 -2.85
C VAL A 10 -10.39 6.23 -3.71
N ASN A 11 -10.31 6.88 -4.87
CA ASN A 11 -9.28 6.70 -5.90
C ASN A 11 -9.13 5.24 -6.42
N LEU A 12 -10.14 4.39 -6.21
CA LEU A 12 -10.18 3.05 -6.78
C LEU A 12 -10.36 3.10 -8.30
N ASP A 13 -11.25 3.97 -8.77
CA ASP A 13 -11.50 4.17 -10.20
C ASP A 13 -10.24 4.58 -10.94
N PHE A 14 -9.39 5.42 -10.33
CA PHE A 14 -8.10 5.79 -10.92
C PHE A 14 -7.17 4.60 -11.12
N LEU A 15 -7.12 3.66 -10.17
CA LEU A 15 -6.29 2.46 -10.34
C LEU A 15 -6.82 1.57 -11.47
N ILE A 16 -8.14 1.40 -11.57
CA ILE A 16 -8.75 0.46 -12.50
C ILE A 16 -8.83 1.06 -13.91
N ASN A 17 -9.35 2.29 -14.04
CA ASN A 17 -9.69 2.90 -15.31
C ASN A 17 -8.51 3.66 -15.91
N ASP A 18 -7.83 4.51 -15.12
CA ASP A 18 -6.74 5.35 -15.63
C ASP A 18 -5.40 4.59 -15.73
N LEU A 19 -5.09 3.76 -14.71
CA LEU A 19 -3.86 2.97 -14.70
C LEU A 19 -4.02 1.57 -15.30
N GLY A 20 -5.26 1.09 -15.47
CA GLY A 20 -5.54 -0.22 -16.08
C GLY A 20 -5.24 -1.42 -15.18
N PHE A 21 -5.21 -1.25 -13.86
CA PHE A 21 -4.96 -2.36 -12.94
C PHE A 21 -6.20 -3.23 -12.75
N ARG A 22 -5.98 -4.55 -12.69
CA ARG A 22 -6.98 -5.51 -12.25
C ARG A 22 -6.85 -5.78 -10.76
N GLN A 23 -7.93 -5.59 -10.01
CA GLN A 23 -7.97 -5.95 -8.60
C GLN A 23 -8.02 -7.48 -8.44
N VAL A 24 -7.19 -8.01 -7.55
CA VAL A 24 -7.16 -9.44 -7.22
C VAL A 24 -8.21 -9.72 -6.15
N SER A 25 -9.36 -10.27 -6.56
CA SER A 25 -10.50 -10.53 -5.69
C SER A 25 -10.93 -9.25 -4.94
N ASN A 26 -11.43 -9.35 -3.71
CA ASN A 26 -11.77 -8.20 -2.86
C ASN A 26 -10.60 -7.76 -1.95
N THR A 27 -9.36 -7.86 -2.43
CA THR A 27 -8.17 -7.52 -1.64
C THR A 27 -7.60 -6.17 -2.04
N SER A 28 -6.63 -5.65 -1.28
CA SER A 28 -5.88 -4.45 -1.66
C SER A 28 -4.77 -4.73 -2.70
N ILE A 29 -4.79 -5.88 -3.38
CA ILE A 29 -3.79 -6.24 -4.39
C ILE A 29 -4.33 -5.92 -5.77
N PHE A 30 -3.48 -5.31 -6.59
CA PHE A 30 -3.73 -4.89 -7.95
C PHE A 30 -2.60 -5.39 -8.84
N GLN A 31 -2.93 -5.91 -10.01
CA GLN A 31 -1.96 -6.46 -10.95
C GLN A 31 -2.20 -5.93 -12.36
N LYS A 32 -1.10 -5.66 -13.07
CA LYS A 32 -1.08 -5.30 -14.48
C LYS A 32 0.27 -5.72 -15.04
N GLU A 33 0.28 -6.59 -16.04
CA GLU A 33 1.52 -7.08 -16.68
C GLU A 33 2.55 -7.55 -15.65
N HIS A 34 3.69 -6.87 -15.58
CA HIS A 34 4.81 -7.16 -14.68
C HIS A 34 4.75 -6.38 -13.35
N PHE A 35 3.68 -5.60 -13.11
CA PHE A 35 3.48 -4.83 -11.88
C PHE A 35 2.60 -5.55 -10.87
N PHE A 36 3.07 -5.58 -9.63
CA PHE A 36 2.34 -6.02 -8.45
C PHE A 36 2.18 -4.84 -7.48
N ILE A 37 0.95 -4.42 -7.24
CA ILE A 37 0.66 -3.29 -6.36
C ILE A 37 -0.13 -3.74 -5.15
N ILE A 38 0.33 -3.33 -3.96
CA ILE A 38 -0.51 -3.30 -2.77
C ILE A 38 -0.98 -1.86 -2.58
N SER A 39 -2.29 -1.64 -2.65
CA SER A 39 -2.91 -0.31 -2.53
C SER A 39 -3.89 -0.23 -1.36
N PRO A 40 -3.40 -0.01 -0.12
CA PRO A 40 -4.27 0.25 1.01
C PRO A 40 -4.93 1.63 0.86
N SER A 41 -6.19 1.72 1.29
CA SER A 41 -6.90 3.01 1.41
C SER A 41 -6.79 3.53 2.84
N VAL A 42 -6.32 4.76 2.99
CA VAL A 42 -6.11 5.47 4.25
C VAL A 42 -7.06 6.67 4.29
N GLN A 43 -8.24 6.46 4.87
CA GLN A 43 -9.29 7.48 5.02
C GLN A 43 -9.69 7.68 6.49
N ASN A 44 -8.95 7.07 7.42
CA ASN A 44 -9.22 7.17 8.86
C ASN A 44 -8.49 8.36 9.48
N LYS A 45 -8.99 8.84 10.62
CA LYS A 45 -8.43 9.99 11.37
C LYS A 45 -6.98 9.77 11.82
N SER A 46 -6.55 8.52 11.95
CA SER A 46 -5.20 8.15 12.39
C SER A 46 -4.19 8.01 11.24
N ASN A 47 -4.62 8.23 10.00
CA ASN A 47 -3.83 8.01 8.78
C ASN A 47 -3.08 6.67 8.78
N SER A 48 -3.72 5.62 9.31
CA SER A 48 -3.09 4.32 9.52
C SER A 48 -3.56 3.27 8.52
N PHE A 49 -2.68 2.34 8.17
CA PHE A 49 -3.02 1.14 7.40
C PHE A 49 -2.30 -0.08 7.96
N GLU A 50 -2.75 -1.25 7.53
CA GLU A 50 -2.20 -2.53 7.94
C GLU A 50 -1.87 -3.36 6.70
N LEU A 51 -0.73 -4.06 6.74
CA LEU A 51 -0.34 -5.04 5.74
C LEU A 51 -0.27 -6.41 6.41
N GLY A 52 -1.08 -7.36 5.95
CA GLY A 52 -1.06 -8.73 6.43
C GLY A 52 -0.04 -9.58 5.68
N ASP A 53 0.59 -10.52 6.38
CA ASP A 53 1.54 -11.48 5.81
C ASP A 53 0.96 -12.26 4.61
N SER A 54 -0.34 -12.58 4.65
CA SER A 54 -1.04 -13.25 3.55
C SER A 54 -1.08 -12.47 2.25
N LEU A 55 -1.04 -11.13 2.29
CA LEU A 55 -0.93 -10.28 1.10
C LEU A 55 0.51 -10.22 0.61
N ILE A 56 1.45 -10.15 1.55
CA ILE A 56 2.88 -10.03 1.30
C ILE A 56 3.43 -11.29 0.63
N LYS A 57 3.02 -12.47 1.09
CA LYS A 57 3.42 -13.77 0.51
C LYS A 57 3.00 -13.97 -0.94
N LYS A 58 2.05 -13.18 -1.45
CA LYS A 58 1.64 -13.22 -2.87
C LYS A 58 2.59 -12.45 -3.77
N TYR A 59 3.46 -11.61 -3.21
CA TYR A 59 4.47 -10.87 -3.95
C TYR A 59 5.72 -11.74 -4.14
N ASN A 60 6.16 -11.90 -5.40
CA ASN A 60 7.43 -12.52 -5.73
C ASN A 60 8.34 -11.50 -6.43
N PRO A 61 9.39 -10.99 -5.77
CA PRO A 61 10.28 -9.96 -6.32
C PRO A 61 11.07 -10.41 -7.56
N ASP A 62 11.25 -11.72 -7.77
CA ASP A 62 11.99 -12.27 -8.92
C ASP A 62 11.14 -12.29 -10.21
N LYS A 63 9.81 -12.19 -10.08
CA LYS A 63 8.88 -12.30 -11.21
C LYS A 63 8.22 -10.98 -11.59
N VAL A 64 8.01 -10.08 -10.62
CA VAL A 64 7.22 -8.86 -10.80
C VAL A 64 7.81 -7.70 -10.03
N GLU A 65 7.64 -6.50 -10.58
CA GLU A 65 7.97 -5.26 -9.90
C GLU A 65 6.89 -4.90 -8.86
N GLY A 66 7.28 -4.89 -7.59
CA GLY A 66 6.39 -4.61 -6.48
C GLY A 66 6.35 -3.15 -6.08
N TYR A 67 5.15 -2.59 -5.90
CA TYR A 67 4.94 -1.25 -5.35
C TYR A 67 3.90 -1.24 -4.23
N LEU A 68 4.18 -0.43 -3.21
CA LEU A 68 3.18 0.01 -2.24
C LEU A 68 2.64 1.36 -2.74
N LEU A 69 1.36 1.39 -3.11
CA LEU A 69 0.69 2.58 -3.64
C LEU A 69 -0.47 2.97 -2.73
N ILE A 70 -0.19 3.75 -1.70
CA ILE A 70 -1.18 4.13 -0.68
C ILE A 70 -2.11 5.19 -1.25
N ARG A 71 -3.42 4.95 -1.15
CA ARG A 71 -4.46 5.93 -1.43
C ARG A 71 -4.78 6.67 -0.14
N ILE A 72 -4.35 7.92 -0.02
CA ILE A 72 -4.62 8.74 1.17
C ILE A 72 -5.36 9.99 0.73
N LYS A 73 -6.60 10.14 1.20
CA LYS A 73 -7.49 11.24 0.79
C LYS A 73 -7.55 11.32 -0.76
N ASP A 74 -7.18 12.45 -1.33
CA ASP A 74 -7.13 12.79 -2.76
C ASP A 74 -5.78 12.50 -3.43
N LYS A 75 -4.84 11.84 -2.73
CA LYS A 75 -3.45 11.68 -3.18
C LYS A 75 -2.99 10.23 -3.16
N PHE A 76 -1.89 10.00 -3.87
CA PHE A 76 -1.16 8.75 -3.89
C PHE A 76 0.23 8.91 -3.28
N LEU A 77 0.62 7.94 -2.46
CA LEU A 77 1.99 7.79 -1.99
C LEU A 77 2.56 6.48 -2.52
N MET A 78 3.77 6.52 -3.05
CA MET A 78 4.37 5.39 -3.76
C MET A 78 5.76 5.03 -3.21
N ALA A 79 5.97 3.74 -2.98
CA ALA A 79 7.26 3.16 -2.61
C ALA A 79 7.50 1.83 -3.34
N LYS A 80 8.77 1.49 -3.61
CA LYS A 80 9.17 0.14 -4.03
C LYS A 80 8.87 -0.83 -2.87
N LEU A 81 8.06 -1.86 -3.14
CA LEU A 81 7.54 -2.76 -2.13
C LEU A 81 8.65 -3.58 -1.46
N HIS A 82 9.59 -4.12 -2.24
CA HIS A 82 10.70 -4.91 -1.72
C HIS A 82 11.57 -4.13 -0.73
N SER A 83 11.95 -2.88 -1.08
CA SER A 83 12.73 -2.01 -0.20
C SER A 83 11.95 -1.61 1.05
N PHE A 84 10.65 -1.36 0.92
CA PHE A 84 9.77 -1.06 2.05
C PHE A 84 9.70 -2.26 3.02
N GLN A 85 9.45 -3.46 2.52
CA GLN A 85 9.37 -4.70 3.31
C GLN A 85 10.64 -4.92 4.13
N ARG A 86 11.81 -4.91 3.47
CA ARG A 86 13.10 -5.17 4.14
C ARG A 86 13.38 -4.20 5.29
N LYS A 87 12.91 -2.96 5.20
CA LYS A 87 13.16 -1.93 6.21
C LYS A 87 12.09 -1.90 7.31
N MET A 88 10.83 -2.04 6.94
CA MET A 88 9.69 -1.69 7.80
C MET A 88 8.93 -2.91 8.33
N MET A 89 9.19 -4.11 7.82
CA MET A 89 8.44 -5.34 8.12
C MET A 89 9.37 -6.38 8.74
N THR A 90 9.89 -6.08 9.92
CA THR A 90 10.75 -6.97 10.70
C THR A 90 9.92 -7.88 11.60
N MET A 91 10.51 -8.99 12.08
CA MET A 91 9.87 -9.87 13.07
C MET A 91 9.55 -9.13 14.38
N GLU A 92 10.38 -8.19 14.78
CA GLU A 92 10.20 -7.41 16.01
C GLU A 92 8.99 -6.46 15.95
N THR A 93 8.61 -6.04 14.75
CA THR A 93 7.47 -5.14 14.54
C THR A 93 6.21 -5.85 14.04
N GLU A 94 6.31 -7.16 13.88
CA GLU A 94 5.21 -8.03 13.49
C GLU A 94 4.23 -8.17 14.65
N LYS A 95 2.93 -8.06 14.33
CA LYS A 95 1.84 -8.25 15.30
C LYS A 95 1.00 -9.44 14.87
N SER A 96 0.46 -10.13 15.87
CA SER A 96 -0.58 -11.14 15.64
C SER A 96 -1.61 -11.05 16.76
N THR A 97 -2.84 -11.45 16.46
CA THR A 97 -3.94 -11.53 17.45
C THR A 97 -4.70 -12.83 17.26
N LYS A 98 -5.56 -13.19 18.22
CA LYS A 98 -6.40 -14.39 18.11
C LYS A 98 -7.28 -14.40 16.85
N SER A 99 -7.75 -13.24 16.41
CA SER A 99 -8.68 -13.08 15.28
C SER A 99 -8.01 -12.67 13.97
N LYS A 100 -6.77 -12.19 14.02
CA LYS A 100 -6.04 -11.72 12.85
C LYS A 100 -4.63 -12.33 12.83
N PRO A 101 -4.27 -13.08 11.77
CA PRO A 101 -2.92 -13.58 11.56
C PRO A 101 -1.89 -12.45 11.51
N SER A 102 -0.62 -12.82 11.39
CA SER A 102 0.52 -11.92 11.22
C SER A 102 0.24 -10.69 10.34
N PHE A 103 0.53 -9.50 10.89
CA PHE A 103 0.40 -8.23 10.20
C PHE A 103 1.32 -7.16 10.78
N TRP A 104 1.59 -6.13 9.97
CA TRP A 104 2.28 -4.92 10.38
C TRP A 104 1.34 -3.73 10.28
N LYS A 105 1.46 -2.80 11.22
CA LYS A 105 0.65 -1.57 11.26
C LYS A 105 1.54 -0.36 11.07
N PHE A 106 1.07 0.57 10.27
CA PHE A 106 1.81 1.76 9.87
C PHE A 106 0.95 3.02 9.99
N ASN A 107 1.62 4.15 10.18
CA ASN A 107 1.01 5.47 10.10
C ASN A 107 1.68 6.31 9.01
N VAL A 108 0.88 7.00 8.22
CA VAL A 108 1.34 8.01 7.27
C VAL A 108 1.44 9.35 7.96
N ILE A 109 2.62 9.95 7.92
CA ILE A 109 2.86 11.32 8.38
C ILE A 109 2.89 12.23 7.15
N GLU A 110 1.82 12.99 6.97
CA GLU A 110 1.70 14.03 5.95
C GLU A 110 2.58 15.22 6.38
N SER A 111 3.70 15.42 5.68
CA SER A 111 4.58 16.58 5.85
C SER A 111 5.15 16.96 4.49
N ILE A 112 6.00 18.00 4.43
CA ILE A 112 6.65 18.45 3.18
C ILE A 112 7.31 17.27 2.44
N VAL A 113 7.95 16.37 3.19
CA VAL A 113 8.42 15.08 2.69
C VAL A 113 7.62 13.98 3.40
N PRO A 114 6.60 13.38 2.75
CA PRO A 114 5.76 12.41 3.41
C PRO A 114 6.59 11.19 3.82
N LYS A 115 6.21 10.59 4.95
CA LYS A 115 6.89 9.41 5.49
C LYS A 115 5.90 8.45 6.12
N ILE A 116 6.30 7.19 6.16
CA ILE A 116 5.60 6.12 6.86
C ILE A 116 6.41 5.79 8.11
N VAL A 117 5.73 5.64 9.24
CA VAL A 117 6.32 5.14 10.49
C VAL A 117 5.69 3.80 10.86
N ASN A 118 6.48 2.90 11.43
CA ASN A 118 5.95 1.67 12.00
C ASN A 118 5.24 2.00 13.32
N SER A 119 4.06 1.41 13.55
CA SER A 119 3.28 1.69 14.75
C SER A 119 3.85 1.02 16.00
N GLU A 120 4.60 -0.07 15.86
CA GLU A 120 5.25 -0.76 16.97
C GLU A 120 6.59 -0.10 17.33
N ASP A 121 7.41 0.22 16.31
CA ASP A 121 8.65 0.97 16.48
C ASP A 121 8.60 2.29 15.69
N ARG A 122 8.41 3.40 16.41
CA ARG A 122 8.34 4.74 15.81
C ARG A 122 9.69 5.26 15.31
N SER A 123 10.80 4.64 15.69
CA SER A 123 12.13 4.95 15.17
C SER A 123 12.30 4.47 13.72
N LEU A 124 11.60 3.39 13.35
CA LEU A 124 11.53 2.91 11.98
C LEU A 124 10.66 3.84 11.14
N MET A 125 11.32 4.53 10.22
CA MET A 125 10.70 5.44 9.28
C MET A 125 11.14 5.21 7.84
N TYR A 126 10.20 5.37 6.92
CA TYR A 126 10.39 5.22 5.49
C TYR A 126 9.94 6.49 4.76
N LYS A 127 10.86 7.17 4.08
CA LYS A 127 10.51 8.31 3.20
C LYS A 127 9.75 7.78 2.00
N ILE A 128 8.60 8.37 1.67
CA ILE A 128 7.76 7.94 0.56
C ILE A 128 7.58 9.06 -0.44
N GLN A 129 7.45 8.70 -1.73
CA GLN A 129 7.22 9.68 -2.78
C GLN A 129 5.72 9.98 -2.89
N ALA A 130 5.39 11.22 -3.26
CA ALA A 130 4.02 11.65 -3.56
C ALA A 130 3.90 12.03 -5.04
N PRO A 131 3.90 11.05 -5.95
CA PRO A 131 3.76 11.32 -7.37
C PRO A 131 2.37 11.89 -7.69
N SER A 132 2.33 12.80 -8.66
CA SER A 132 1.07 13.25 -9.27
C SER A 132 0.43 12.15 -10.13
N ASN A 133 -0.86 12.26 -10.41
CA ASN A 133 -1.58 11.32 -11.28
C ASN A 133 -0.93 11.21 -12.66
N LYS A 134 -0.45 12.32 -13.24
CA LYS A 134 0.27 12.31 -14.53
C LYS A 134 1.57 11.50 -14.46
N GLN A 135 2.32 11.61 -13.36
CA GLN A 135 3.53 10.81 -13.15
C GLN A 135 3.21 9.33 -13.00
N LEU A 136 2.13 8.99 -12.30
CA LEU A 136 1.68 7.60 -12.15
C LEU A 136 1.27 6.98 -13.49
N ILE A 137 0.46 7.69 -14.28
CA ILE A 137 0.06 7.26 -15.63
C ILE A 137 1.30 7.05 -16.49
N SER A 138 2.20 8.05 -16.54
CA SER A 138 3.44 7.96 -17.31
C SER A 138 4.39 6.87 -16.80
N PHE A 139 4.23 6.37 -15.58
CA PHE A 139 5.06 5.33 -15.01
C PHE A 139 4.52 3.93 -15.32
N PHE A 140 3.21 3.72 -15.12
CA PHE A 140 2.56 2.41 -15.22
C PHE A 140 1.95 2.11 -16.61
N ASN A 141 1.88 3.08 -17.50
CA ASN A 141 1.38 2.91 -18.87
C ASN A 141 2.51 3.07 -19.92
N LYS A 142 3.76 2.91 -19.51
CA LYS A 142 4.88 2.69 -20.46
C LYS A 142 4.77 1.31 -21.06
#